data_AF-A0A352CSD2-F1
#
_entry.id   AF-A0A352CSD2-F1
#
_cell.length_a   1.000
_cell.length_b   1.000
_cell.length_c   1.000
_cell.angle_alpha   90.00
_cell.angle_beta   90.00
_cell.angle_gamma   90.00
#
_symmetry.space_group_name_H-M   'P 1'
#
loop_
_entity.id
_entity.type
_entity.pdbx_description
1 polymer ?
#
loop_
_entity_poly.entity_id
_entity_poly.type
_entity_poly.pdbx_seq_one_letter_code
_entity_poly.pdbx_strand_id
1 'polypeptide(L)' 'ELIKLNGSIELAPIVGLSEVIVDIVETGSTLRENGLTVLEEICPLSARVVVNPVSMKMDNARITQLIQAMRANLPGDRI' A
#
# COMPACT_ATOMS: atom_id res chain seq x y z
N GLU A 1 7.44 21.37 -5.57
CA GLU A 1 7.72 21.27 -4.12
C GLU A 1 6.95 20.08 -3.56
N LEU A 2 7.43 19.40 -2.52
CA LEU A 2 6.73 18.28 -1.90
C LEU A 2 5.99 18.74 -0.64
N ILE A 3 4.67 18.56 -0.62
CA ILE A 3 3.81 18.89 0.52
C ILE A 3 3.34 17.58 1.15
N LYS A 4 3.69 17.35 2.41
CA LYS A 4 3.23 16.17 3.14
C LYS A 4 1.83 16.42 3.71
N LEU A 5 0.89 15.56 3.33
CA LEU A 5 -0.46 15.51 3.89
C LEU A 5 -0.65 14.19 4.64
N ASN A 6 -1.52 14.19 5.65
CA ASN A 6 -1.80 13.01 6.48
C ASN A 6 -3.15 12.36 6.14
N GLY A 7 -3.90 12.90 5.18
CA GLY A 7 -5.22 12.43 4.77
C GLY A 7 -5.91 13.41 3.83
N SER A 8 -7.03 12.99 3.24
CA SER A 8 -7.81 13.76 2.26
C SER A 8 -6.94 14.31 1.12
N ILE A 9 -6.09 13.44 0.58
CA ILE A 9 -5.06 13.83 -0.40
C ILE A 9 -5.72 14.40 -1.66
N GLU A 10 -6.89 13.86 -2.03
CA GLU A 10 -7.70 14.28 -3.18
C GLU A 10 -8.21 15.73 -3.08
N LEU A 11 -8.26 16.30 -1.88
CA LEU A 11 -8.68 17.68 -1.67
C LEU A 11 -7.62 18.69 -2.08
N ALA A 12 -6.33 18.31 -2.08
CA ALA A 12 -5.24 19.25 -2.32
C ALA A 12 -5.30 19.90 -3.72
N PRO A 13 -5.59 19.17 -4.82
CA PRO A 13 -5.87 19.79 -6.11
C PRO A 13 -7.13 20.66 -6.12
N ILE A 14 -8.19 20.21 -5.46
CA ILE A 14 -9.50 20.88 -5.46
C ILE A 14 -9.42 22.28 -4.84
N VAL A 15 -8.63 22.45 -3.77
CA VAL A 15 -8.46 23.75 -3.09
C VAL A 15 -7.28 24.56 -3.62
N GLY A 16 -6.58 24.08 -4.65
CA GLY A 16 -5.43 24.76 -5.24
C GLY A 16 -4.14 24.67 -4.42
N LEU A 17 -4.02 23.70 -3.52
CA LEU A 17 -2.80 23.47 -2.73
C LEU A 17 -1.70 22.79 -3.55
N SER A 18 -2.07 21.94 -4.51
CA SER A 18 -1.14 21.17 -5.34
C SER A 18 -1.67 20.98 -6.75
N GLU A 19 -0.79 20.93 -7.75
CA GLU A 19 -1.19 20.61 -9.14
C GLU A 19 -1.44 19.12 -9.35
N VAL A 20 -0.69 18.27 -8.64
CA VAL A 20 -0.76 16.81 -8.71
C VAL A 20 -0.58 16.20 -7.32
N ILE A 21 -1.07 14.98 -7.15
CA ILE A 21 -0.88 14.18 -5.94
C ILE A 21 -0.25 12.84 -6.27
N VAL A 22 0.39 12.24 -5.26
CA VAL A 22 0.87 10.86 -5.29
C VAL A 22 0.15 10.14 -4.15
N ASP A 23 -0.66 9.15 -4.49
CA ASP A 23 -1.47 8.41 -3.53
C ASP A 23 -1.59 6.94 -3.92
N ILE A 24 -1.94 6.10 -2.94
CA ILE A 24 -2.23 4.69 -3.15
C ILE A 24 -3.70 4.54 -3.53
N VAL A 25 -3.96 3.89 -4.68
CA VAL A 25 -5.32 3.68 -5.18
C VAL A 25 -5.51 2.24 -5.64
N GLU A 26 -6.73 1.71 -5.49
CA GLU A 26 -7.08 0.35 -5.94
C GLU A 26 -7.76 0.38 -7.32
N THR A 27 -9.04 0.72 -7.40
CA THR A 27 -9.80 0.78 -8.66
C THR A 27 -9.81 2.16 -9.30
N GLY A 28 -9.33 3.18 -8.58
CA GLY A 28 -9.39 4.58 -8.98
C GLY A 28 -10.79 5.21 -8.91
N SER A 29 -11.80 4.55 -8.33
CA SER A 29 -13.15 5.11 -8.19
C SER A 29 -13.16 6.43 -7.41
N THR A 30 -12.47 6.48 -6.27
CA THR A 30 -12.39 7.66 -5.40
C THR A 30 -11.77 8.86 -6.12
N LEU A 31 -10.75 8.64 -6.96
CA LEU A 31 -10.16 9.69 -7.78
C LEU A 31 -11.20 10.27 -8.74
N ARG A 32 -11.93 9.40 -9.46
CA ARG A 32 -12.94 9.84 -10.44
C ARG A 32 -14.08 10.63 -9.80
N GLU A 33 -14.53 10.22 -8.62
CA GLU A 33 -15.56 10.95 -7.85
C GLU A 33 -15.11 12.36 -7.46
N ASN A 34 -13.80 12.57 -7.31
CA ASN A 34 -13.19 13.87 -7.02
C ASN A 34 -12.69 14.61 -8.27
N GLY A 35 -13.05 14.14 -9.48
CA GLY A 35 -12.64 14.76 -10.75
C GLY A 35 -11.16 14.56 -11.09
N LEU A 36 -10.49 13.59 -10.47
CA LEU A 36 -9.09 13.27 -10.69
C LEU A 36 -8.95 12.08 -11.65
N THR A 37 -7.81 12.05 -12.35
CA THR A 37 -7.43 10.94 -13.24
C THR A 37 -6.04 10.44 -12.88
N VAL A 38 -5.79 9.16 -13.10
CA VAL A 38 -4.45 8.58 -12.99
C VAL A 38 -3.63 9.06 -14.19
N LEU A 39 -2.49 9.68 -13.92
CA LEU A 39 -1.53 10.12 -14.93
C LEU A 39 -0.54 9.01 -15.27
N GLU A 40 -0.01 8.36 -14.24
CA GLU A 40 1.00 7.32 -14.34
C GLU A 40 0.89 6.39 -13.12
N GLU A 41 1.12 5.10 -13.34
CA GLU A 41 1.33 4.14 -12.25
C GLU A 41 2.81 4.10 -11.88
N ILE A 42 3.13 4.48 -10.64
CA ILE A 42 4.53 4.59 -10.19
C ILE A 42 5.12 3.21 -9.87
N CYS A 43 4.40 2.40 -9.08
CA CYS A 43 4.82 1.04 -8.74
C CYS A 43 3.65 0.18 -8.26
N PRO A 44 3.71 -1.14 -8.50
CA PRO A 44 2.78 -2.08 -7.88
C PRO A 44 3.07 -2.21 -6.38
N LEU A 45 2.03 -2.47 -5.59
CA LEU A 45 2.15 -2.69 -4.14
C LEU A 45 1.56 -4.03 -3.73
N SER A 46 2.12 -4.61 -2.67
CA SER A 46 1.64 -5.85 -2.06
C SER A 46 1.84 -5.80 -0.55
N ALA A 47 0.93 -6.44 0.18
CA ALA A 47 1.13 -6.69 1.60
C ALA A 47 2.29 -7.69 1.79
N ARG A 48 3.16 -7.44 2.77
CA ARG A 48 4.31 -8.29 3.09
C ARG A 48 4.32 -8.65 4.57
N VAL A 49 4.64 -9.91 4.87
CA VAL A 49 4.92 -10.33 6.24
C VAL A 49 6.36 -9.96 6.58
N VAL A 50 6.53 -9.05 7.54
CA VAL A 50 7.84 -8.62 8.04
C VAL A 50 8.05 -9.20 9.43
N VAL A 51 9.21 -9.81 9.66
CA VAL A 51 9.54 -10.48 10.93
C VAL A 51 10.80 -9.86 11.50
N ASN A 52 10.78 -9.60 12.82
CA ASN A 52 11.98 -9.19 13.54
C ASN A 52 13.05 -10.31 13.48
N PRO A 53 14.30 -10.02 13.07
CA PRO A 53 15.35 -11.04 12.94
C PRO A 53 15.70 -11.78 14.23
N VAL A 54 15.62 -11.11 15.39
CA VAL A 54 15.87 -11.71 16.70
C VAL A 54 14.76 -12.67 17.06
N SER A 55 13.50 -12.24 16.90
CA SER A 55 12.32 -13.11 17.09
C SER A 55 12.37 -14.32 16.15
N MET A 56 12.79 -14.15 14.89
CA MET A 56 12.92 -15.26 13.94
C MET A 56 13.95 -16.31 14.36
N LYS A 57 14.98 -15.93 15.12
CA LYS A 57 15.99 -16.85 15.67
C LYS A 57 15.48 -17.54 16.93
N MET A 58 14.86 -16.79 17.85
CA MET A 58 14.41 -17.32 19.13
C MET A 58 13.15 -18.18 19.02
N ASP A 59 12.18 -17.75 18.20
CA ASP A 59 10.87 -18.39 18.05
C ASP A 59 10.70 -19.03 16.66
N ASN A 60 11.80 -19.53 16.08
CA ASN A 60 11.86 -19.96 14.68
C ASN A 60 10.74 -20.91 14.28
N ALA A 61 10.51 -21.96 15.08
CA ALA A 61 9.50 -22.98 14.80
C ALA A 61 8.09 -22.37 14.77
N ARG A 62 7.72 -21.59 15.79
CA ARG A 62 6.40 -20.97 15.91
C ARG A 62 6.14 -19.98 14.77
N ILE A 63 7.12 -19.14 14.45
CA ILE A 63 7.00 -18.14 13.39
C ILE A 63 6.91 -18.82 12.02
N THR A 64 7.73 -19.84 11.77
CA THR A 64 7.72 -20.58 10.49
C THR A 64 6.38 -21.28 10.29
N GLN A 65 5.82 -21.90 11.33
CA GLN A 65 4.49 -22.51 11.27
C GLN A 65 3.41 -21.48 10.91
N LEU A 66 3.43 -20.29 11.52
CA LEU A 66 2.50 -19.22 11.18
C LEU A 66 2.63 -18.79 9.71
N ILE A 67 3.86 -18.57 9.23
CA ILE A 67 4.12 -18.18 7.84
C ILE A 67 3.62 -19.26 6.88
N GLN A 68 3.84 -20.54 7.18
CA GLN A 68 3.36 -21.66 6.36
C GLN A 68 1.84 -21.73 6.34
N ALA A 69 1.18 -21.56 7.50
CA ALA A 69 -0.27 -21.52 7.59
C ALA A 69 -0.86 -20.36 6.78
N MET A 70 -0.25 -19.16 6.84
CA MET A 70 -0.66 -18.03 6.00
C MET A 70 -0.48 -18.36 4.51
N ARG A 71 0.69 -18.87 4.10
CA ARG A 71 0.96 -19.23 2.70
C ARG A 71 -0.03 -20.25 2.14
N ALA A 72 -0.42 -21.26 2.93
CA ALA A 72 -1.39 -22.26 2.50
C ALA A 72 -2.80 -21.70 2.23
N ASN A 73 -3.12 -20.53 2.81
CA ASN A 73 -4.42 -19.86 2.66
C ASN A 73 -4.37 -18.66 1.70
N LEU A 74 -3.20 -18.34 1.14
CA LEU A 74 -3.07 -17.27 0.15
C LEU A 74 -3.30 -17.84 -1.25
N PRO A 75 -4.08 -17.16 -2.11
CA PRO A 75 -4.16 -17.53 -3.52
C PRO A 75 -2.75 -17.47 -4.14
N GLY A 76 -2.40 -18.45 -4.99
CA GLY A 76 -1.07 -18.59 -5.58
C GLY A 76 -0.54 -17.30 -6.22
N ASP A 77 0.78 -17.09 -6.08
CA ASP A 77 1.54 -15.85 -6.30
C ASP A 77 0.88 -14.85 -7.27
N ARG A 78 0.39 -13.74 -6.70
CA ARG A 78 0.18 -12.48 -7.40
C ARG A 78 1.25 -11.51 -6.92
N ILE A 79 2.36 -11.47 -7.64
CA ILE A 79 3.19 -10.27 -7.78
C ILE A 79 3.07 -9.88 -9.26
#